data_AF-A0A086YZU8-F1
#
_entry.id   AF-A0A086YZU8-F1
#
_cell.length_a   1.000
_cell.length_b   1.000
_cell.length_c   1.000
_cell.angle_alpha   90.00
_cell.angle_beta   90.00
_cell.angle_gamma   90.00
#
_symmetry.space_group_name_H-M   'P 1'
#
loop_
_entity.id
_entity.type
_entity.pdbx_description
1 polymer ?
#
loop_
_entity_poly.entity_id
_entity_poly.type
_entity_poly.pdbx_seq_one_letter_code
_entity_poly.pdbx_strand_id
1 'polypeptide(L)'
;MADDQLIAQSVAEMKPYVFPLLDQQDRISCDGAVLAGEPYEALAWFFSSITAQDARKIPDDTLFSAFNLLDDEDKELYLHLLPQRQTAAI
;
A
#
# COMPACT_ATOMS: atom_id res chain seq x y z
N MET A 1 0.34 5.17 -16.01
CA MET A 1 1.06 4.92 -14.75
C MET A 1 1.06 6.20 -13.93
N ALA A 2 0.87 6.09 -12.63
CA ALA A 2 1.03 7.21 -11.71
C ALA A 2 2.50 7.68 -11.71
N ASP A 3 2.72 8.91 -11.26
CA ASP A 3 4.07 9.46 -11.16
C ASP A 3 4.87 8.74 -10.06
N ASP A 4 6.08 8.27 -10.36
CA ASP A 4 6.94 7.54 -9.42
C ASP A 4 7.20 8.33 -8.13
N GLN A 5 7.20 9.67 -8.20
CA GLN A 5 7.33 10.53 -7.03
C GLN A 5 6.10 10.45 -6.11
N LEU A 6 4.90 10.37 -6.69
CA LEU A 6 3.66 10.19 -5.92
C LEU A 6 3.61 8.81 -5.27
N ILE A 7 4.05 7.78 -6.00
CA ILE A 7 4.13 6.41 -5.48
C ILE A 7 5.12 6.34 -4.31
N ALA A 8 6.32 6.91 -4.47
CA ALA A 8 7.33 6.95 -3.40
C ALA A 8 6.83 7.67 -2.15
N GLN A 9 6.08 8.76 -2.32
CA GLN A 9 5.43 9.46 -1.21
C GLN A 9 4.40 8.58 -0.52
N SER A 10 3.53 7.91 -1.28
CA SER A 10 2.53 7.00 -0.73
C SER A 10 3.15 5.83 0.03
N VAL A 11 4.26 5.26 -0.49
CA VAL A 11 5.03 4.25 0.23
C VAL A 11 5.53 4.81 1.56
N ALA A 12 6.10 6.03 1.59
CA ALA A 12 6.55 6.65 2.82
C ALA A 12 5.42 6.88 3.85
N GLU A 13 4.22 7.23 3.39
CA GLU A 13 3.04 7.40 4.25
C GLU A 13 2.50 6.07 4.80
N MET A 14 2.60 4.97 4.04
CA MET A 14 2.19 3.63 4.47
C MET A 14 3.20 2.97 5.42
N LYS A 15 4.50 3.31 5.31
CA LYS A 15 5.59 2.69 6.08
C LYS A 15 5.30 2.52 7.58
N PRO A 16 4.81 3.54 8.33
CA PRO A 16 4.57 3.41 9.76
C PRO A 16 3.61 2.29 10.15
N TYR A 17 2.70 1.91 9.24
CA TYR A 17 1.70 0.89 9.48
C TYR A 17 2.13 -0.50 8.99
N VAL A 18 2.89 -0.56 7.90
CA VAL A 18 3.31 -1.81 7.27
C VAL A 18 4.62 -2.34 7.84
N PHE A 19 5.62 -1.48 8.09
CA PHE A 19 6.94 -1.90 8.57
C PHE A 19 6.91 -2.73 9.87
N PRO A 20 6.06 -2.44 10.87
CA PRO A 20 5.95 -3.28 12.06
C PRO A 20 5.54 -4.73 11.78
N LEU A 21 4.91 -4.99 10.62
CA LEU A 21 4.44 -6.32 10.19
C LEU A 21 5.50 -7.08 9.39
N LEU A 22 6.51 -6.38 8.89
CA LEU A 22 7.58 -6.93 8.06
C LEU A 22 8.79 -7.33 8.90
N ASP A 23 9.50 -8.37 8.46
CA ASP A 23 10.81 -8.71 9.00
C ASP A 23 11.88 -7.70 8.56
N GLN A 24 13.03 -7.73 9.24
CA GLN A 24 14.12 -6.78 8.96
C GLN A 24 14.59 -6.82 7.49
N GLN A 25 14.63 -8.01 6.88
CA GLN A 25 15.07 -8.18 5.50
C GLN A 25 14.07 -7.60 4.49
N ASP A 26 12.77 -7.71 4.76
CA ASP A 26 11.72 -7.16 3.90
C ASP A 26 11.71 -5.64 3.95
N ARG A 27 11.93 -5.05 5.13
CA ARG A 27 12.06 -3.60 5.29
C ARG A 27 13.23 -3.05 4.47
N ILE A 28 14.38 -3.72 4.53
CA ILE A 28 15.58 -3.34 3.76
C ILE A 28 15.30 -3.46 2.26
N SER A 29 14.63 -4.52 1.83
CA SER A 29 14.28 -4.73 0.41
C SER A 29 13.31 -3.65 -0.09
N CYS A 30 12.31 -3.28 0.71
CA CYS A 30 11.38 -2.20 0.37
C CYS A 30 12.08 -0.84 0.26
N ASP A 31 12.96 -0.50 1.21
CA ASP A 31 13.78 0.71 1.12
C ASP A 31 14.70 0.68 -0.11
N GLY A 32 15.27 -0.49 -0.41
CA GLY A 32 16.10 -0.73 -1.59
C GLY A 32 15.36 -0.48 -2.90
N ALA A 33 14.13 -0.99 -3.05
CA ALA A 33 13.30 -0.79 -4.24
C ALA A 33 12.98 0.69 -4.47
N VAL A 34 12.60 1.43 -3.42
CA VAL A 34 12.37 2.88 -3.54
C VAL A 34 13.64 3.62 -3.97
N LEU A 35 14.81 3.27 -3.41
CA LEU A 35 16.09 3.87 -3.78
C LEU A 35 16.57 3.50 -5.18
N ALA A 36 16.16 2.33 -5.69
CA ALA A 36 16.47 1.87 -7.05
C ALA A 36 15.61 2.56 -8.13
N GLY A 37 14.62 3.37 -7.73
CA GLY A 37 13.66 3.97 -8.66
C GLY A 37 12.49 3.04 -9.00
N GLU A 38 12.23 2.05 -8.14
CA GLU A 38 11.13 1.08 -8.29
C GLU A 38 10.10 1.24 -7.15
N PRO A 39 9.54 2.45 -6.93
CA PRO A 39 8.61 2.68 -5.83
C PRO A 39 7.29 1.92 -6.02
N TYR A 40 6.92 1.59 -7.26
CA TYR A 40 5.75 0.77 -7.56
C TYR A 40 5.90 -0.64 -6.97
N GLU A 41 7.05 -1.28 -7.15
CA GLU A 41 7.29 -2.61 -6.58
C GLU A 41 7.22 -2.59 -5.05
N ALA A 42 7.77 -1.56 -4.41
CA ALA A 42 7.66 -1.38 -2.97
C ALA A 42 6.19 -1.23 -2.53
N LEU A 43 5.38 -0.50 -3.28
CA LEU A 43 3.95 -0.32 -2.98
C LEU A 43 3.16 -1.62 -3.16
N ALA A 44 3.32 -2.32 -4.28
CA ALA A 44 2.67 -3.60 -4.53
C ALA A 44 3.05 -4.63 -3.46
N TRP A 45 4.32 -4.66 -3.04
CA TRP A 45 4.76 -5.51 -1.94
C TRP A 45 4.05 -5.17 -0.63
N PHE A 46 3.88 -3.89 -0.28
CA PHE A 46 3.13 -3.52 0.91
C PHE A 46 1.71 -4.09 0.91
N PHE A 47 1.00 -4.00 -0.22
CA PHE A 47 -0.34 -4.58 -0.34
C PHE A 47 -0.32 -6.12 -0.26
N SER A 48 0.70 -6.77 -0.84
CA SER A 48 0.88 -8.21 -0.72
C SER A 48 1.23 -8.68 0.69
N SER A 49 1.80 -7.82 1.53
CA SER A 49 2.28 -8.17 2.87
C SER A 49 1.28 -7.92 3.99
N ILE A 50 0.19 -7.19 3.74
CA ILE A 50 -0.82 -6.89 4.75
C ILE A 50 -2.05 -7.78 4.61
N THR A 51 -2.65 -8.13 5.75
CA THR A 51 -3.95 -8.81 5.78
C THR A 51 -5.10 -7.80 5.82
N ALA A 52 -6.33 -8.25 5.57
CA ALA A 52 -7.53 -7.41 5.76
C ALA A 52 -7.68 -6.90 7.20
N GLN A 53 -7.11 -7.58 8.20
CA GLN A 53 -7.11 -7.11 9.59
C GLN A 53 -6.07 -5.99 9.81
N ASP A 54 -4.93 -6.05 9.13
CA ASP A 54 -3.89 -5.03 9.20
C ASP A 54 -4.27 -3.77 8.44
N ALA A 55 -4.93 -3.94 7.29
CA ALA A 55 -5.48 -2.83 6.51
C ALA A 55 -6.40 -1.93 7.35
N ARG A 56 -7.17 -2.49 8.30
CA ARG A 56 -8.04 -1.72 9.22
C ARG A 56 -7.29 -0.81 10.20
N LYS A 57 -5.98 -0.99 10.35
CA LYS A 57 -5.12 -0.15 11.21
C LYS A 57 -4.52 1.02 10.43
N ILE A 58 -4.64 1.01 9.10
CA ILE A 58 -4.18 2.07 8.20
C ILE A 58 -5.33 3.07 8.05
N PRO A 59 -5.09 4.39 8.11
CA PRO A 59 -6.12 5.38 7.82
C PRO A 59 -6.73 5.16 6.44
N ASP A 60 -8.06 5.21 6.35
CA ASP A 60 -8.79 4.96 5.10
C ASP A 60 -8.26 5.84 3.95
N ASP A 61 -8.07 7.14 4.18
CA ASP A 61 -7.53 8.05 3.16
C ASP A 61 -6.14 7.63 2.66
N THR A 62 -5.26 7.17 3.55
CA THR A 62 -3.93 6.67 3.19
C THR A 62 -4.03 5.38 2.38
N LEU A 63 -4.87 4.43 2.81
CA LEU A 63 -5.05 3.15 2.13
C LEU A 63 -5.69 3.32 0.75
N PHE A 64 -6.73 4.16 0.63
CA PHE A 64 -7.38 4.47 -0.65
C PHE A 64 -6.46 5.24 -1.60
N SER A 65 -5.70 6.22 -1.09
CA SER A 65 -4.76 6.97 -1.91
C SER A 65 -3.68 6.05 -2.49
N ALA A 66 -3.11 5.19 -1.65
CA ALA A 66 -2.16 4.17 -2.07
C ALA A 66 -2.74 3.19 -3.08
N PHE A 67 -3.94 2.68 -2.82
CA PHE A 67 -4.62 1.74 -3.71
C PHE A 67 -4.90 2.33 -5.10
N ASN A 68 -5.25 3.62 -5.18
CA ASN A 68 -5.52 4.27 -6.45
C ASN A 68 -4.29 4.39 -7.36
N LEU A 69 -3.08 4.31 -6.79
CA LEU A 69 -1.82 4.36 -7.51
C LEU A 69 -1.41 3.01 -8.13
N LEU A 70 -2.02 1.91 -7.69
CA LEU A 70 -1.84 0.59 -8.30
C LEU A 70 -2.39 0.56 -9.73
N ASP A 71 -1.87 -0.33 -10.55
CA ASP A 71 -2.47 -0.64 -11.84
C ASP A 71 -3.79 -1.42 -11.69
N ASP A 72 -4.50 -1.61 -12.79
CA ASP A 72 -5.82 -2.24 -12.75
C ASP A 72 -5.73 -3.73 -12.36
N GLU A 73 -4.64 -4.42 -12.71
CA GLU A 73 -4.43 -5.84 -12.38
C GLU A 73 -4.22 -6.01 -10.85
N ASP A 74 -3.36 -5.20 -10.25
CA ASP A 74 -3.11 -5.19 -8.81
C ASP A 74 -4.34 -4.69 -8.02
N LYS A 75 -5.09 -3.73 -8.56
CA LYS A 75 -6.34 -3.28 -7.93
C LYS A 75 -7.35 -4.41 -7.78
N GLU A 76 -7.50 -5.27 -8.78
CA GLU A 76 -8.40 -6.42 -8.69
C GLU A 76 -7.97 -7.39 -7.59
N LEU A 77 -6.67 -7.58 -7.39
CA LEU A 77 -6.12 -8.45 -6.35
C LEU A 77 -6.39 -7.88 -4.94
N TYR A 78 -6.19 -6.58 -4.75
CA TYR A 78 -6.17 -5.96 -3.43
C TYR A 78 -7.48 -5.25 -3.04
N LEU A 79 -8.50 -5.27 -3.89
CA LEU A 79 -9.80 -4.62 -3.63
C LEU A 79 -10.42 -5.05 -2.29
N HIS A 80 -10.22 -6.30 -1.90
CA HIS A 80 -10.75 -6.88 -0.65
C HIS A 80 -10.13 -6.28 0.63
N LEU A 81 -9.00 -5.58 0.53
CA LEU A 81 -8.35 -4.88 1.64
C LEU A 81 -9.01 -3.53 1.95
N LEU A 82 -9.70 -2.94 0.97
CA LEU A 82 -10.36 -1.67 1.17
C LEU A 82 -11.55 -1.83 2.12
N PRO A 83 -11.76 -0.87 3.04
CA PRO A 83 -12.94 -0.86 3.87
C PRO A 83 -14.15 -0.78 2.94
N GLN A 84 -15.08 -1.73 3.08
CA GLN A 84 -16.38 -1.60 2.44
C GLN A 84 -17.01 -0.33 3.00
N ARG A 85 -17.16 0.70 2.17
CA ARG A 85 -18.01 1.83 2.51
C ARG A 85 -19.35 1.23 2.89
N GLN A 86 -19.66 1.25 4.18
CA GLN A 86 -21.02 1.02 4.63
C GLN A 86 -21.81 2.18 4.06
N THR A 87 -22.38 1.98 2.87
CA THR A 87 -23.45 2.83 2.37
C THR A 87 -24.58 2.61 3.36
N ALA A 88 -24.61 3.42 4.42
CA ALA A 88 -25.80 3.60 5.22
C ALA A 88 -26.83 4.17 4.24
N ALA A 89 -27.67 3.28 3.70
CA ALA A 89 -28.89 3.67 3.03
C ALA A 89 -29.73 4.41 4.07
N ILE A 90 -29.83 5.73 3.91
CA ILE A 90 -30.76 6.59 4.63
C ILE A 90 -32.02 6.70 3.78
#